data_AF-A0A2V8RML6-F1
#
_entry.id   AF-A0A2V8RML6-F1
#
_cell.length_a   1.000
_cell.length_b   1.000
_cell.length_c   1.000
_cell.angle_alpha   90.00
_cell.angle_beta   90.00
_cell.angle_gamma   90.00
#
_symmetry.space_group_name_H-M   'P 1'
#
loop_
_entity.id
_entity.type
_entity.pdbx_description
1 polymer ?
#
loop_
_entity_poly.entity_id
_entity_poly.type
_entity_poly.pdbx_seq_one_letter_code
_entity_poly.pdbx_strand_id
1 'polypeptide(L)'
;MALTCDYCHGVLEEGATKCANCGASLGEREATDFRFCPFCKRRLLALGSPACNYCGRALPDDFVKAHEATLQRVNEVSAGHASDEEIKELEKESDDAMRRALRSLLDLKGRS
;
A
#
# COMPACT_ATOMS: atom_id res chain seq x y z
N MET A 1 -3.54 21.72 23.74
CA MET A 1 -3.84 20.31 24.05
C MET A 1 -2.90 19.46 23.20
N ALA A 2 -2.19 18.49 23.78
CA ALA A 2 -1.36 17.59 22.99
C ALA A 2 -2.27 16.64 22.21
N LEU A 3 -2.15 16.61 20.88
CA LEU A 3 -2.79 15.58 20.06
C LEU A 3 -2.10 14.24 20.35
N THR A 4 -2.88 13.19 20.56
CA THR A 4 -2.33 11.84 20.81
C THR A 4 -2.81 10.88 19.73
N CYS A 5 -1.97 9.91 19.40
CA CYS A 5 -2.30 8.92 18.38
C CYS A 5 -3.32 7.92 18.90
N ASP A 6 -4.45 7.75 18.21
CA ASP A 6 -5.49 6.77 18.58
C ASP A 6 -5.00 5.30 18.61
N TYR A 7 -3.82 5.02 18.05
CA TYR A 7 -3.29 3.65 17.92
C TYR A 7 -2.21 3.31 18.93
N CYS A 8 -1.24 4.20 19.14
CA CYS A 8 -0.13 3.95 20.04
C CYS A 8 -0.10 4.89 21.24
N HIS A 9 -1.06 5.81 21.32
CA HIS A 9 -1.15 6.87 22.34
C HIS A 9 0.10 7.75 22.44
N GLY A 10 0.97 7.72 21.44
CA GLY A 10 2.13 8.60 21.33
C GLY A 10 1.72 10.05 21.04
N VAL A 11 2.55 10.99 21.48
CA VAL A 11 2.36 12.42 21.20
C VAL A 11 2.49 12.69 19.71
N LEU A 12 1.55 13.47 19.17
CA LEU A 12 1.53 13.90 17.79
C LEU A 12 2.02 15.35 17.70
N GLU A 13 2.83 15.64 16.69
CA GLU A 13 3.20 17.02 16.36
C GLU A 13 2.05 17.74 15.67
N GLU A 14 1.93 19.04 15.91
CA GLU A 14 0.92 19.88 15.26
C GLU A 14 1.12 19.88 13.74
N GLY A 15 0.08 19.54 12.99
CA GLY A 15 0.12 19.43 11.52
C GLY A 15 0.67 18.10 10.99
N ALA A 16 0.98 17.11 11.84
CA ALA A 16 1.44 15.81 11.39
C ALA A 16 0.35 15.05 10.61
N THR A 17 0.68 14.57 9.40
CA THR A 17 -0.20 13.71 8.58
C THR A 17 -0.05 12.22 8.91
N LYS A 18 0.94 11.87 9.73
CA LYS A 18 1.18 10.52 10.25
C LYS A 18 1.84 10.58 11.62
N CYS A 19 1.57 9.58 12.46
CA CYS A 19 2.24 9.38 13.73
C CYS A 19 3.71 9.00 13.51
N ALA A 20 4.64 9.78 14.06
CA ALA A 20 6.07 9.48 13.99
C ALA A 20 6.46 8.18 14.72
N ASN A 21 5.72 7.82 15.77
CA ASN A 21 6.00 6.64 16.57
C ASN A 21 5.56 5.33 15.89
N CYS A 22 4.33 5.28 15.36
CA CYS A 22 3.77 4.03 14.82
C CYS A 22 3.42 4.05 13.34
N GLY A 23 3.62 5.17 12.65
CA GLY A 23 3.33 5.34 11.23
C GLY A 23 1.84 5.40 10.86
N ALA A 24 0.92 5.40 11.84
CA ALA A 24 -0.52 5.53 11.57
C ALA A 24 -0.82 6.90 10.92
N SER A 25 -1.58 6.91 9.83
CA SER A 25 -2.00 8.15 9.18
C SER A 25 -2.99 8.91 10.07
N LEU A 26 -2.86 10.23 10.09
CA LEU A 26 -3.66 11.15 10.89
C LEU A 26 -4.48 12.01 9.91
N GLY A 27 -5.79 11.81 9.89
CA GLY A 27 -6.72 12.48 8.97
C GLY A 27 -7.68 11.54 8.26
N GLU A 28 -8.80 12.08 7.78
CA GLU A 28 -9.69 11.40 6.86
C GLU A 28 -9.00 11.25 5.50
N ARG A 29 -8.98 10.03 4.96
CA ARG A 29 -8.59 9.80 3.56
C ARG A 29 -9.85 9.77 2.72
N GLU A 30 -9.85 10.53 1.62
CA GLU A 30 -10.86 10.40 0.58
C GLU A 30 -10.71 9.09 -0.20
N ALA A 31 -11.86 8.52 -0.55
CA ALA A 31 -12.09 7.32 -1.35
C ALA A 31 -11.43 6.02 -0.83
N THR A 32 -12.03 4.90 -1.25
CA THR A 32 -11.66 3.52 -0.87
C THR A 32 -10.31 3.14 -1.46
N ASP A 33 -9.21 3.69 -0.92
CA ASP A 33 -7.86 3.28 -1.27
C ASP A 33 -7.58 1.90 -0.65
N PHE A 34 -7.69 0.86 -1.48
CA PHE A 34 -7.51 -0.53 -1.08
C PHE A 34 -6.13 -0.82 -0.51
N ARG A 35 -5.14 0.07 -0.70
CA ARG A 35 -3.80 -0.07 -0.13
C ARG A 35 -3.74 0.23 1.37
N PHE A 36 -4.82 0.74 1.97
CA PHE A 36 -4.86 1.09 3.39
C PHE A 36 -5.93 0.33 4.13
N CYS A 37 -5.61 -0.18 5.32
CA CYS A 37 -6.58 -0.86 6.15
C CYS A 37 -7.77 0.07 6.45
N PRO A 38 -9.02 -0.33 6.21
CA PRO A 38 -10.18 0.52 6.47
C PRO A 38 -10.36 0.78 7.97
N PHE A 39 -9.80 -0.07 8.83
CA PHE A 39 -9.91 0.04 10.29
C PHE A 39 -8.79 0.89 10.89
N CYS A 40 -7.52 0.54 10.63
CA CYS A 40 -6.38 1.22 11.27
C CYS A 40 -5.70 2.26 10.39
N LYS A 41 -6.18 2.42 9.14
CA LYS A 41 -5.70 3.38 8.14
C LYS A 41 -4.20 3.28 7.80
N ARG A 42 -3.51 2.23 8.27
CA ARG A 42 -2.12 1.92 7.92
C ARG A 42 -2.06 1.23 6.57
N ARG A 43 -0.97 1.49 5.84
CA ARG A 43 -0.70 0.90 4.52
C ARG A 43 -0.57 -0.61 4.66
N LEU A 44 -1.29 -1.37 3.87
CA LEU A 44 -1.20 -2.82 3.83
C LEU A 44 0.07 -3.20 3.07
N LEU A 45 1.01 -3.86 3.77
CA LEU A 45 2.28 -4.29 3.18
C LEU A 45 2.19 -5.64 2.46
N ALA A 46 1.43 -6.57 3.03
CA ALA A 46 1.19 -7.88 2.41
C ALA A 46 -0.02 -7.80 1.47
N LEU A 47 0.26 -7.63 0.17
CA LEU A 47 -0.74 -7.53 -0.89
C LEU A 47 -1.57 -8.82 -1.12
N GLY A 48 -1.36 -9.89 -0.36
CA GLY A 48 -2.14 -11.13 -0.47
C GLY A 48 -2.67 -11.63 0.88
N SER A 49 -2.57 -10.83 1.93
CA SER A 49 -3.06 -11.23 3.25
C SER A 49 -4.55 -10.86 3.38
N PRO A 50 -5.42 -11.80 3.80
CA PRO A 50 -6.82 -11.49 4.09
C PRO A 50 -6.99 -10.66 5.37
N ALA A 51 -5.91 -10.40 6.11
CA ALA A 51 -5.92 -9.60 7.34
C ALA A 51 -4.86 -8.49 7.30
N CYS A 52 -5.14 -7.40 8.02
CA CYS A 52 -4.20 -6.30 8.18
C CYS A 52 -2.96 -6.73 9.00
N ASN A 53 -1.77 -6.56 8.41
CA ASN A 53 -0.48 -6.87 9.03
C ASN A 53 -0.17 -6.09 10.32
N TYR A 54 -0.96 -5.06 10.64
CA TYR A 54 -0.76 -4.22 11.82
C TYR A 54 -1.80 -4.44 12.90
N CYS A 55 -3.09 -4.41 12.56
CA CYS A 55 -4.15 -4.54 13.56
C CYS A 55 -4.74 -5.95 13.64
N GLY A 56 -4.34 -6.87 12.75
CA GLY A 56 -4.80 -8.26 12.72
C GLY A 56 -6.26 -8.45 12.28
N ARG A 57 -7.00 -7.37 12.01
CA ARG A 57 -8.40 -7.45 11.58
C ARG A 57 -8.48 -7.99 10.16
N ALA A 58 -9.45 -8.88 9.93
CA ALA A 58 -9.83 -9.34 8.59
C ALA A 58 -10.25 -8.16 7.72
N LEU A 59 -9.75 -8.12 6.49
CA LEU A 59 -10.08 -7.11 5.49
C LEU A 59 -11.41 -7.45 4.82
N PRO A 60 -12.20 -6.45 4.38
CA PRO A 60 -13.40 -6.71 3.58
C PRO A 60 -13.05 -7.40 2.26
N ASP A 61 -13.99 -8.19 1.71
CA ASP A 61 -13.76 -8.97 0.49
C ASP A 61 -13.28 -8.12 -0.71
N ASP A 62 -13.81 -6.91 -0.85
CA ASP A 62 -13.39 -5.99 -1.93
C ASP A 62 -11.92 -5.57 -1.80
N PHE A 63 -11.41 -5.45 -0.56
CA PHE A 63 -9.99 -5.20 -0.33
C PHE A 63 -9.16 -6.41 -0.72
N VAL A 64 -9.60 -7.62 -0.34
CA VAL A 64 -8.88 -8.85 -0.67
C VAL A 64 -8.80 -9.03 -2.19
N LYS A 65 -9.92 -8.87 -2.90
CA LYS A 65 -9.96 -8.97 -4.37
C LYS A 65 -9.09 -7.93 -5.07
N ALA A 66 -9.12 -6.67 -4.64
CA ALA A 66 -8.28 -5.62 -5.22
C ALA A 66 -6.78 -5.91 -5.00
N HIS A 67 -6.45 -6.47 -3.83
CA HIS A 67 -5.10 -6.89 -3.48
C HIS A 67 -4.61 -8.07 -4.32
N GLU A 68 -5.43 -9.11 -4.49
CA GLU A 68 -5.14 -10.26 -5.36
C GLU A 68 -4.94 -9.83 -6.82
N ALA A 69 -5.81 -8.96 -7.34
CA ALA A 69 -5.68 -8.42 -8.70
C ALA A 69 -4.37 -7.62 -8.88
N THR A 70 -4.00 -6.82 -7.88
CA THR A 70 -2.72 -6.08 -7.89
C THR A 70 -1.54 -7.04 -7.88
N LEU A 71 -1.58 -8.08 -7.03
CA LEU A 71 -0.53 -9.10 -6.95
C LEU A 71 -0.38 -9.86 -8.28
N GLN A 72 -1.50 -10.21 -8.91
CA GLN A 72 -1.48 -10.88 -10.21
C GLN A 72 -0.80 -10.02 -11.28
N ARG A 73 -1.14 -8.73 -11.38
CA ARG A 73 -0.50 -7.79 -12.32
C ARG A 73 1.01 -7.67 -12.08
N VAL A 74 1.44 -7.59 -10.82
CA VAL A 74 2.88 -7.55 -10.48
C VAL A 74 3.59 -8.84 -10.89
N ASN A 75 2.94 -10.00 -10.71
CA ASN A 75 3.50 -11.29 -11.13
C ASN A 75 3.62 -11.39 -12.65
N GLU A 76 2.63 -10.91 -13.41
CA GLU A 76 2.66 -10.88 -14.88
C GLU A 76 3.79 -9.98 -15.41
N VAL A 77 4.00 -8.81 -14.80
CA VAL A 77 5.13 -7.92 -15.09
C VAL A 77 6.46 -8.60 -14.78
N SER A 78 6.58 -9.23 -13.61
CA SER A 78 7.79 -9.95 -13.21
C SER A 78 8.12 -11.11 -14.16
N ALA A 79 7.11 -11.89 -14.53
CA ALA A 79 7.24 -13.00 -15.49
C ALA A 79 7.54 -12.50 -16.91
N GLY A 80 7.28 -11.23 -17.23
CA GLY A 80 7.48 -10.64 -18.57
C GLY A 80 6.40 -11.01 -19.55
N HIS A 81 5.22 -11.33 -19.02
CA HIS A 81 4.01 -11.56 -19.80
C HIS A 81 3.20 -10.27 -19.95
N ALA A 82 3.54 -9.21 -19.20
CA ALA A 82 2.93 -7.90 -19.35
C ALA A 82 3.54 -7.11 -20.52
N SER A 83 2.67 -6.43 -21.26
CA SER A 83 3.02 -5.44 -22.28
C SER A 83 3.55 -4.14 -21.67
N ASP A 84 4.25 -3.35 -22.48
CA ASP A 84 4.75 -2.01 -22.11
C ASP A 84 3.62 -1.06 -21.68
N GLU A 85 2.40 -1.27 -22.20
CA GLU A 85 1.21 -0.50 -21.88
C GLU A 85 0.70 -0.84 -20.48
N GLU A 86 0.60 -2.14 -20.16
CA GLU A 86 0.20 -2.62 -18.83
C GLU A 86 1.18 -2.20 -17.74
N ILE A 87 2.48 -2.20 -18.05
CA ILE A 87 3.53 -1.70 -17.14
C ILE A 87 3.33 -0.21 -16.85
N LYS A 88 3.08 0.61 -17.88
CA LYS A 88 2.85 2.06 -17.71
C LYS A 88 1.58 2.36 -16.93
N GLU A 89 0.51 1.59 -17.13
CA GLU A 89 -0.72 1.74 -16.34
C GLU A 89 -0.49 1.39 -14.88
N LEU A 90 0.20 0.28 -14.60
CA LEU A 90 0.55 -0.11 -13.24
C LEU A 90 1.45 0.94 -12.58
N GLU A 91 2.41 1.52 -13.29
CA GLU A 91 3.20 2.65 -12.78
C GLU A 91 2.33 3.87 -12.47
N LYS A 92 1.34 4.22 -13.30
CA LYS A 92 0.47 5.39 -13.05
C LYS A 92 -0.36 5.23 -11.77
N GLU A 93 -0.91 4.04 -11.54
CA GLU A 93 -1.72 3.70 -10.36
C GLU A 93 -0.87 3.46 -9.09
N SER A 94 0.41 3.15 -9.29
CA SER A 94 1.38 2.91 -8.21
C SER A 94 1.80 4.19 -7.49
N ASP A 95 2.01 4.06 -6.18
CA ASP A 95 2.70 5.09 -5.40
C ASP A 95 4.23 5.08 -5.65
N ASP A 96 4.94 6.11 -5.21
CA ASP A 96 6.39 6.25 -5.46
C ASP A 96 7.23 5.07 -4.95
N ALA A 97 6.75 4.36 -3.92
CA ALA A 97 7.42 3.16 -3.42
C ALA A 97 7.23 1.98 -4.39
N MET A 98 6.01 1.76 -4.87
CA MET A 98 5.70 0.68 -5.81
C MET A 98 6.29 0.96 -7.20
N ARG A 99 6.27 2.21 -7.69
CA ARG A 99 6.97 2.61 -8.92
C ARG A 99 8.46 2.29 -8.89
N ARG A 100 9.14 2.59 -7.77
CA ARG A 100 10.55 2.25 -7.59
C ARG A 100 10.79 0.75 -7.60
N ALA A 101 9.95 -0.02 -6.92
CA ALA A 101 10.04 -1.48 -6.93
C ALA A 101 9.84 -2.07 -8.33
N LEU A 102 8.84 -1.58 -9.07
CA LEU A 102 8.58 -1.98 -10.47
C LEU A 102 9.77 -1.67 -11.37
N ARG A 103 10.34 -0.47 -11.28
CA ARG A 103 11.54 -0.09 -12.05
C ARG A 103 12.73 -0.99 -11.74
N SER A 104 12.99 -1.27 -10.47
CA SER A 104 14.07 -2.20 -10.08
C SER A 104 13.86 -3.61 -10.64
N LEU A 105 12.61 -4.10 -10.69
CA LEU A 105 12.30 -5.40 -11.29
C LEU A 105 12.55 -5.41 -12.81
N LEU A 106 12.19 -4.34 -13.51
CA LEU A 106 12.41 -4.19 -14.95
C LEU A 106 13.90 -4.05 -15.30
N ASP A 107 14.65 -3.25 -14.54
CA ASP A 107 16.10 -3.03 -14.73
C ASP A 107 16.92 -4.33 -14.53
N LEU A 108 16.48 -5.22 -13.63
CA LEU A 108 17.10 -6.53 -13.44
C LEU A 108 16.96 -7.44 -14.67
N LYS A 109 15.85 -7.29 -15.42
CA LYS A 109 15.55 -8.12 -16.59
C LYS A 109 16.34 -7.70 -17.84
N GLY A 110 16.71 -6.42 -17.95
CA GLY A 110 17.57 -5.92 -19.03
C GLY A 110 19.03 -6.37 -18.98
N ARG A 111 19.43 -7.14 -17.95
CA ARG A 111 20.79 -7.70 -17.79
C ARG A 111 20.88 -9.22 -18.04
N SER A 112 19.78 -9.86 -18.43
CA SER A 112 19.73 -11.32 -18.71
C SER A 112 19.82 -11.61 -20.20
#